data_AF-A0A7C3X4F3-F1
#
_entry.id   AF-A0A7C3X4F3-F1
#
_cell.length_a   1.000
_cell.length_b   1.000
_cell.length_c   1.000
_cell.angle_alpha   90.00
_cell.angle_beta   90.00
_cell.angle_gamma   90.00
#
_symmetry.space_group_name_H-M   'P 1'
#
loop_
_entity.id
_entity.type
_entity.pdbx_description
1 polymer ?
#
loop_
_entity_poly.entity_id
_entity_poly.type
_entity_poly.pdbx_seq_one_letter_code
_entity_poly.pdbx_strand_id
1 'polypeptide(L)' 'QKTIDSKEERIIRECLDDIQNAINIIATSDNYHLVFNAGKSLKSSLLYHSPTMDITSKVLTQLNSNSSATDTSKPKK' A
#
# COMPACT_ATOMS: atom_id res chain seq x y z
N GLN A 1 21.85 -0.18 -19.46
CA GLN A 1 21.62 -0.46 -18.04
C GLN A 1 20.97 0.71 -17.30
N LYS A 2 21.65 1.86 -17.11
CA LYS A 2 21.16 3.00 -16.28
C LYS A 2 19.69 3.44 -16.48
N THR A 3 19.18 3.44 -17.71
CA THR A 3 17.80 3.85 -18.00
C THR A 3 16.76 2.85 -17.49
N ILE A 4 17.09 1.56 -17.46
CA ILE A 4 16.19 0.50 -16.97
C ILE A 4 16.09 0.60 -15.45
N ASP A 5 17.24 0.67 -14.77
CA ASP A 5 17.32 0.82 -13.32
C ASP A 5 16.54 2.06 -12.84
N SER A 6 16.62 3.18 -13.57
CA SER A 6 15.86 4.39 -13.23
C SER A 6 14.34 4.25 -13.39
N LYS A 7 13.89 3.42 -14.34
CA LYS A 7 12.45 3.16 -14.55
C LYS A 7 11.92 2.22 -13.48
N GLU A 8 12.69 1.20 -13.11
CA GLU A 8 12.33 0.29 -12.01
C GLU A 8 12.19 1.05 -10.69
N GLU A 9 13.16 1.90 -10.36
CA GLU A 9 13.10 2.73 -9.16
C GLU A 9 11.85 3.63 -9.15
N ARG A 10 11.52 4.24 -10.28
CA ARG A 10 10.33 5.08 -10.42
C ARG A 10 9.04 4.29 -10.15
N ILE A 11 8.89 3.12 -10.75
CA ILE A 11 7.71 2.27 -10.56
C ILE A 11 7.56 1.85 -9.10
N ILE A 12 8.67 1.51 -8.44
CA ILE A 12 8.66 1.14 -7.02
C ILE A 12 8.19 2.33 -6.16
N ARG A 13 8.66 3.55 -6.44
CA ARG A 13 8.21 4.75 -5.72
C ARG A 13 6.71 5.01 -5.91
N GLU A 14 6.22 4.95 -7.15
CA GLU A 14 4.80 5.12 -7.46
C GLU A 14 3.95 4.09 -6.70
N CYS A 15 4.38 2.83 -6.64
CA CYS A 15 3.71 1.78 -5.86
C CYS A 15 3.72 2.06 -4.34
N LEU A 16 4.83 2.56 -3.79
CA LEU A 16 4.91 2.91 -2.37
C LEU A 16 3.97 4.07 -2.01
N ASP A 17 3.81 5.05 -2.91
CA ASP A 17 2.88 6.17 -2.73
C ASP A 17 1.43 5.67 -2.70
N ASP A 18 1.06 4.76 -3.60
CA ASP A 18 -0.28 4.14 -3.62
C ASP A 18 -0.57 3.36 -2.34
N ILE A 19 0.41 2.59 -1.84
CA ILE A 19 0.31 1.88 -0.57
C ILE A 19 0.10 2.86 0.59
N GLN A 20 0.87 3.96 0.64
CA GLN A 20 0.76 4.96 1.70
C GLN A 20 -0.61 5.63 1.69
N ASN A 21 -1.17 5.92 0.51
CA ASN A 21 -2.50 6.47 0.37
C ASN A 21 -3.58 5.50 0.88
N ALA A 22 -3.48 4.21 0.55
CA ALA A 22 -4.41 3.19 1.05
C ALA A 22 -4.34 3.05 2.58
N ILE A 23 -3.13 3.10 3.17
CA ILE A 23 -2.95 3.11 4.62
C ILE A 23 -3.65 4.32 5.25
N ASN A 24 -3.49 5.51 4.69
CA ASN A 24 -4.10 6.74 5.22
C ASN A 24 -5.64 6.70 5.22
N ILE A 25 -6.24 6.14 4.17
CA ILE A 25 -7.70 5.95 4.07
C ILE A 25 -8.19 5.05 5.21
N ILE A 26 -7.55 3.90 5.41
CA ILE A 26 -7.93 2.93 6.44
C ILE A 26 -7.67 3.50 7.83
N ALA A 27 -6.53 4.16 8.04
CA ALA A 27 -6.19 4.79 9.30
C ALA A 27 -7.25 5.82 9.72
N THR A 28 -7.73 6.62 8.77
CA THR A 28 -8.78 7.61 9.02
C THR A 28 -10.14 6.95 9.27
N SER A 29 -10.52 5.97 8.44
CA SER A 29 -11.79 5.23 8.57
C SER A 29 -11.93 4.56 9.93
N ASP A 30 -10.87 3.87 10.36
CA ASP A 30 -10.89 3.01 11.53
C ASP A 30 -10.32 3.71 12.78
N ASN A 31 -10.05 5.02 12.69
CA ASN A 31 -9.55 5.88 13.77
C ASN A 31 -8.19 5.41 14.35
N TYR A 32 -7.30 4.91 13.51
CA TYR A 32 -5.91 4.67 13.89
C TYR A 32 -5.11 5.97 13.85
N HIS A 33 -4.55 6.36 14.99
CA HIS A 33 -3.69 7.55 15.08
C HIS A 33 -2.24 7.28 14.67
N LEU A 34 -1.76 6.04 14.84
CA LEU A 34 -0.40 5.61 14.52
C LEU A 34 -0.44 4.22 13.89
N VAL A 35 0.30 4.04 12.80
CA VAL A 35 0.48 2.76 12.12
C VAL A 35 1.97 2.42 12.12
N PHE A 36 2.33 1.25 12.66
CA PHE A 36 3.70 0.79 12.74
C PHE A 36 3.99 -0.25 11.66
N ASN A 37 5.21 -0.23 11.12
CA ASN A 37 5.66 -1.24 10.17
C ASN A 37 6.06 -2.53 10.91
N ALA A 38 5.46 -3.66 10.55
CA ALA A 38 5.77 -4.99 11.12
C ALA A 38 6.97 -5.69 10.44
N GLY A 39 7.68 -5.00 9.55
CA GLY A 39 8.81 -5.55 8.80
C GLY A 39 9.96 -6.00 9.70
N LYS A 40 10.66 -7.05 9.28
CA LYS A 40 11.80 -7.66 10.02
C LYS A 40 13.11 -6.86 9.91
N SER A 41 13.03 -5.54 9.82
CA SER A 41 14.20 -4.67 9.76
C SER A 41 14.68 -4.33 11.17
N LEU A 42 16.00 -4.16 11.36
CA LEU A 42 16.56 -3.59 12.59
C LEU A 42 16.00 -2.20 12.94
N LYS A 43 15.39 -1.51 11.97
CA LYS A 43 14.72 -0.21 12.18
C LYS A 43 13.25 -0.33 12.58
N SER A 44 12.69 -1.54 12.63
CA SER A 44 11.32 -1.75 13.08
C SER A 44 11.26 -1.65 14.60
N SER A 45 10.41 -0.74 15.09
CA SER A 45 10.17 -0.56 16.52
C SER A 45 9.13 -1.54 17.09
N LEU A 46 8.52 -2.38 16.25
CA LEU A 46 7.43 -3.27 16.64
C LEU A 46 7.96 -4.68 16.94
N LEU A 47 8.06 -5.02 18.23
CA LEU A 47 8.55 -6.33 18.70
C LEU A 47 7.44 -7.39 18.71
N TYR A 48 6.22 -6.98 19.02
CA TYR A 48 5.06 -7.84 19.13
C TYR A 48 3.80 -7.05 18.77
N HIS A 49 2.87 -7.70 18.11
CA HIS A 49 1.51 -7.21 17.93
C HIS A 49 0.53 -8.38 17.92
N SER A 50 -0.73 -8.11 18.28
CA SER A 50 -1.81 -9.08 18.07
C SER A 50 -2.12 -9.17 16.56
N PRO A 51 -2.42 -10.37 16.01
CA PRO A 51 -2.91 -10.51 14.64
C PRO A 51 -4.18 -9.70 14.37
N THR A 52 -5.00 -9.43 15.39
CA THR A 52 -6.22 -8.61 15.26
C THR A 52 -5.94 -7.12 15.03
N MET A 53 -4.71 -6.66 15.28
CA MET A 53 -4.28 -5.29 15.01
C MET A 53 -3.63 -5.13 13.64
N ASP A 54 -3.40 -6.23 12.92
CA ASP A 54 -2.82 -6.20 11.59
C ASP A 54 -3.84 -5.72 10.56
N ILE A 55 -3.55 -4.59 9.92
CA ILE A 55 -4.39 -3.98 8.89
C ILE A 55 -3.96 -4.34 7.46
N THR A 56 -2.91 -5.15 7.28
CA THR A 56 -2.33 -5.48 5.97
C THR A 56 -3.39 -6.01 5.02
N SER A 57 -4.25 -6.92 5.46
CA SER A 57 -5.35 -7.46 4.64
C SER A 57 -6.34 -6.39 4.20
N LYS A 58 -6.68 -5.43 5.09
CA LYS A 58 -7.57 -4.31 4.74
C LYS A 58 -6.94 -3.42 3.68
N VAL A 59 -5.64 -3.12 3.83
CA VAL A 59 -4.87 -2.31 2.86
C VAL A 59 -4.87 -2.96 1.49
N LEU A 60 -4.63 -4.28 1.43
CA LEU A 60 -4.69 -5.04 0.18
C LEU A 60 -6.09 -5.00 -0.46
N THR A 61 -7.15 -5.15 0.33
CA THR A 61 -8.53 -5.02 -0.16
C THR A 61 -8.79 -3.63 -0.73
N GLN A 62 -8.35 -2.56 -0.07
CA GLN A 62 -8.51 -1.18 -0.54
C GLN A 62 -7.78 -0.95 -1.88
N LEU A 63 -6.53 -1.40 -1.99
CA LEU A 63 -5.74 -1.27 -3.22
C LEU A 63 -6.39 -2.01 -4.40
N ASN A 64 -6.83 -3.25 -4.17
CA ASN A 64 -7.47 -4.05 -5.21
C ASN A 64 -8.84 -3.50 -5.63
N SER A 65 -9.55 -2.83 -4.71
CA SER A 65 -10.84 -2.18 -5.01
C SER A 65 -10.67 -0.93 -5.87
N ASN A 66 -9.56 -0.21 -5.73
CA ASN A 66 -9.25 0.94 -6.58
C ASN A 66 -8.73 0.53 -7.98
N SER A 67 -8.09 -0.64 -8.08
CA SER A 67 -7.58 -1.16 -9.36
C SER A 67 -8.70 -1.52 -10.36
N SER A 68 -9.85 -1.98 -9.88
CA SER A 68 -10.99 -2.34 -10.73
C SER A 68 -11.75 -1.14 -11.33
N ALA A 69 -11.48 0.09 -10.87
CA ALA A 69 -12.15 1.29 -11.34
C ALA A 69 -11.64 1.82 -12.70
N THR A 70 -10.49 1.35 -13.19
CA THR A 70 -9.85 1.86 -14.43
C THR A 70 -10.12 1.03 -15.70
N ASP A 71 -10.90 -0.05 -15.64
CA ASP A 71 -11.04 -1.00 -16.77
C ASP A 71 -12.36 -0.90 -17.59
N THR A 72 -13.13 0.19 -17.47
CA THR A 72 -14.44 0.32 -18.16
C THR A 72 -14.56 1.47 -19.18
N SER A 73 -13.47 1.90 -19.83
CA SER A 73 -13.56 2.85 -20.96
C SER A 73 -12.79 2.43 -22.22
N LYS A 74 -13.25 1.35 -22.86
CA LYS A 74 -13.11 1.20 -24.32
C LYS A 74 -14.45 0.76 -24.93
N PRO A 75 -15.15 1.62 -25.69
CA PRO A 75 -16.18 1.11 -26.59
C PRO A 75 -15.47 0.33 -27.70
N LYS A 76 -15.71 -0.98 -27.75
CA LYS A 76 -15.32 -1.82 -28.90
C LYS A 76 -16.50 -1.84 -29.88
N LYS A 77 -16.29 -1.12 -30.98
CA LYS A 77 -16.97 -1.16 -32.31
C LYS A 77 -18.46 -0.90 -32.37
#